data_AF-A0A2M7QQZ0-F1
#
_entry.id   AF-A0A2M7QQZ0-F1
#
_cell.length_a   1.000
_cell.length_b   1.000
_cell.length_c   1.000
_cell.angle_alpha   90.00
_cell.angle_beta   90.00
_cell.angle_gamma   90.00
#
_symmetry.space_group_name_H-M   'P 1'
#
loop_
_entity.id
_entity.type
_entity.pdbx_description
1 polymer ?
#
loop_
_entity_poly.entity_id
_entity_poly.type
_entity_poly.pdbx_seq_one_letter_code
_entity_poly.pdbx_strand_id
1 'polypeptide(L)'
;MNIFRPFERARPDGDPSLLLLCDHARNATPPELGDLGLPPADLARHIAYDVGARAVTLALSDAFDAPAVLGGCSRLVIDPNRGEDDPTLVMRIYDGSVIPGNRAVDAAEVARRLDAY
;
A
#
# COMPACT_ATOMS: atom_id res chain seq x y z
N MET A 1 -11.38 11.32 13.96
CA MET A 1 -11.28 9.94 13.45
C MET A 1 -10.69 10.03 12.06
N ASN A 2 -9.49 9.48 11.82
CA ASN A 2 -8.84 9.60 10.52
C ASN A 2 -9.50 8.63 9.55
N ILE A 3 -10.08 9.13 8.46
CA ILE A 3 -10.74 8.32 7.43
C ILE A 3 -9.65 7.60 6.63
N PHE A 4 -9.75 6.28 6.49
CA PHE A 4 -8.87 5.51 5.63
C PHE A 4 -8.99 6.01 4.19
N ARG A 5 -7.85 6.13 3.48
CA ARG A 5 -7.80 6.50 2.07
C ARG A 5 -6.90 5.51 1.33
N PRO A 6 -7.30 5.03 0.14
CA PRO A 6 -6.50 4.08 -0.64
C PRO A 6 -5.21 4.70 -1.17
N PHE A 7 -5.16 6.03 -1.33
CA PHE A 7 -3.96 6.77 -1.66
C PHE A 7 -3.96 8.18 -1.05
N GLU A 8 -2.78 8.78 -1.01
CA GLU A 8 -2.51 10.17 -0.64
C GLU A 8 -1.92 10.91 -1.84
N ARG A 9 -2.24 12.19 -1.97
CA ARG A 9 -1.61 13.09 -2.96
C ARG A 9 -0.88 14.20 -2.23
N ALA A 10 0.35 14.49 -2.66
CA ALA A 10 1.10 15.66 -2.23
C ALA A 10 1.38 16.55 -3.45
N ARG A 11 1.35 17.88 -3.24
CA ARG A 11 1.58 18.91 -4.27
C ARG A 11 0.88 18.62 -5.60
N PRO A 12 -0.45 18.40 -5.62
CA PRO A 12 -1.16 18.06 -6.86
C PRO A 12 -1.02 19.12 -7.95
N ASP A 13 -0.69 20.36 -7.58
CA ASP A 13 -0.50 21.51 -8.47
C ASP A 13 0.99 21.89 -8.67
N GLY A 14 1.92 21.02 -8.28
CA GLY A 14 3.37 21.21 -8.47
C GLY A 14 3.81 21.09 -9.94
N ASP A 15 5.11 21.27 -10.21
CA ASP A 15 5.71 21.13 -11.54
C ASP A 15 5.45 19.72 -12.10
N PRO A 16 4.66 19.58 -13.18
CA PRO A 16 4.27 18.28 -13.73
C PRO A 16 5.41 17.59 -14.50
N SER A 17 6.58 18.21 -14.64
CA SER A 17 7.76 17.64 -15.30
C SER A 17 8.33 16.42 -14.58
N LEU A 18 7.98 16.24 -13.30
CA LEU A 18 8.34 15.09 -12.47
C LEU A 18 7.09 14.60 -11.73
N LEU A 19 6.85 13.29 -11.74
CA LEU A 19 5.83 12.65 -10.90
C LEU A 19 6.51 11.62 -10.01
N LEU A 20 6.29 11.73 -8.70
CA LEU A 20 6.82 10.78 -7.72
C LEU A 20 5.74 9.75 -7.34
N LEU A 21 6.06 8.47 -7.45
CA LEU A 21 5.20 7.38 -7.02
C LEU A 21 5.82 6.66 -5.82
N CYS A 22 4.99 6.31 -4.85
CA CYS A 22 5.39 5.51 -3.69
C CYS A 22 4.28 4.50 -3.38
N ASP A 23 4.29 3.38 -4.11
CA ASP A 23 3.32 2.30 -4.02
C ASP A 23 3.18 1.75 -2.60
N HIS A 24 4.31 1.63 -1.90
CA HIS A 24 4.40 0.94 -0.62
C HIS A 24 4.67 1.89 0.55
N ALA A 25 3.96 3.01 0.57
CA ALA A 25 4.19 4.11 1.51
C ALA A 25 3.70 3.85 2.95
N ARG A 26 2.71 2.98 3.15
CA ARG A 26 2.04 2.78 4.44
C ARG A 26 1.84 1.30 4.71
N ASN A 27 1.81 0.94 5.99
CA ASN A 27 1.41 -0.39 6.48
C ASN A 27 -0.04 -0.47 6.96
N ALA A 28 -0.86 0.55 6.66
CA ALA A 28 -2.23 0.61 7.12
C ALA A 28 -3.12 -0.41 6.40
N THR A 29 -4.12 -0.92 7.10
CA THR A 29 -5.15 -1.79 6.53
C THR A 29 -6.51 -1.07 6.57
N PRO A 30 -7.38 -1.27 5.56
CA PRO A 30 -8.76 -0.82 5.62
C PRO A 30 -9.48 -1.41 6.85
N PRO A 31 -10.37 -0.65 7.53
CA PRO A 31 -11.09 -1.14 8.72
C PRO A 31 -11.80 -2.48 8.53
N GLU A 32 -12.36 -2.71 7.34
CA GLU A 32 -13.07 -3.93 6.96
C GLU A 32 -12.18 -5.17 6.84
N LEU A 33 -10.86 -4.99 6.66
CA LEU A 33 -9.89 -6.07 6.62
C LEU A 33 -9.18 -6.31 7.96
N GLY A 34 -9.37 -5.42 8.94
CA GLY A 34 -8.69 -5.46 10.23
C GLY A 34 -7.18 -5.58 10.05
N ASP A 35 -6.50 -6.33 10.92
CA ASP A 35 -5.04 -6.45 10.89
C ASP A 35 -4.56 -7.59 9.95
N LEU A 36 -5.41 -8.06 9.03
CA LEU A 36 -5.20 -9.28 8.23
C LEU A 36 -4.86 -10.52 9.06
N GLY A 37 -5.19 -10.51 10.36
CA GLY A 37 -4.81 -11.55 11.31
C GLY A 37 -3.32 -11.58 11.67
N LEU A 38 -2.56 -10.54 11.35
CA LEU A 38 -1.14 -10.43 11.66
C LEU A 38 -0.90 -9.78 13.03
N PRO A 39 0.19 -10.14 13.73
CA PRO A 39 0.61 -9.39 14.90
C PRO A 39 1.12 -7.99 14.50
N PRO A 40 1.02 -6.97 15.37
CA PRO A 40 1.50 -5.63 15.08
C PRO A 40 2.99 -5.56 14.65
N ALA A 41 3.82 -6.48 15.16
CA ALA A 41 5.23 -6.56 14.80
C ALA A 41 5.45 -6.91 13.32
N ASP A 42 4.57 -7.72 12.73
CA ASP A 42 4.63 -8.08 11.31
C ASP A 42 4.14 -6.94 10.42
N LEU A 43 3.09 -6.23 10.84
CA LEU A 43 2.65 -5.00 10.16
C LEU A 43 3.70 -3.89 10.23
N ALA A 44 4.57 -3.87 11.24
CA ALA A 44 5.67 -2.90 11.36
C ALA A 44 6.91 -3.25 10.51
N ARG A 45 6.96 -4.44 9.90
CA ARG A 45 8.10 -4.92 9.09
C ARG A 45 7.97 -4.54 7.62
N HIS A 46 9.09 -4.68 6.90
CA HIS A 46 9.21 -4.43 5.46
C HIS A 46 8.25 -5.27 4.58
N ILE A 47 7.68 -6.35 5.14
CA ILE A 47 6.69 -7.17 4.43
C ILE A 47 5.40 -6.40 4.14
N ALA A 48 5.06 -5.42 5.00
CA ALA A 48 3.83 -4.66 4.89
C ALA A 48 3.97 -3.39 4.05
N TYR A 49 5.17 -2.81 3.95
CA TYR A 49 5.45 -1.51 3.33
C TYR A 49 6.96 -1.28 3.23
N ASP A 50 7.39 -0.25 2.50
CA ASP A 50 8.78 0.18 2.47
C ASP A 50 9.06 1.21 3.57
N VAL A 51 9.78 0.75 4.60
CA VAL A 51 10.10 1.57 5.78
C VAL A 51 10.87 2.81 5.35
N GLY A 52 10.30 3.99 5.62
CA GLY A 52 10.89 5.29 5.31
C GLY A 52 10.60 5.81 3.90
N ALA A 53 10.08 5.00 2.98
CA ALA A 53 9.84 5.42 1.60
C ALA A 53 8.89 6.62 1.51
N ARG A 54 7.78 6.61 2.28
CA ARG A 54 6.85 7.75 2.37
C ARG A 54 7.55 9.06 2.73
N ALA A 55 8.41 9.03 3.75
CA ALA A 55 9.08 10.24 4.23
C ALA A 55 10.05 10.79 3.17
N VAL A 56 10.79 9.90 2.50
CA VAL A 56 11.69 10.26 1.41
C VAL A 56 10.91 10.84 0.23
N THR A 57 9.82 10.20 -0.20
CA THR A 57 8.98 10.69 -1.31
C THR A 57 8.41 12.07 -1.03
N LEU A 58 7.92 12.33 0.19
CA LEU A 58 7.42 13.66 0.57
C LEU A 58 8.53 14.71 0.57
N ALA A 59 9.72 14.37 1.10
CA ALA A 59 10.86 15.29 1.07
C ALA A 59 11.34 15.60 -0.37
N LEU A 60 11.29 14.63 -1.27
CA LEU A 60 11.60 14.83 -2.69
C LEU A 60 10.52 15.67 -3.38
N SER A 61 9.24 15.41 -3.10
CA SER A 61 8.12 16.22 -3.60
C SER A 61 8.29 17.68 -3.20
N ASP A 62 8.69 17.94 -1.95
CA ASP A 62 8.99 19.28 -1.46
C ASP A 62 10.22 19.91 -2.13
N ALA A 63 11.29 19.15 -2.33
CA ALA A 63 12.54 19.67 -2.89
C ALA A 63 12.43 20.02 -4.38
N PHE A 64 11.63 19.27 -5.14
CA PHE A 64 11.45 19.45 -6.58
C PHE A 64 10.17 20.22 -6.94
N ASP A 65 9.37 20.61 -5.94
CA ASP A 65 8.01 21.11 -6.12
C ASP A 65 7.17 20.22 -7.04
N ALA A 66 7.33 18.90 -6.93
CA ALA A 66 6.75 17.92 -7.85
C ALA A 66 5.53 17.23 -7.22
N PRO A 67 4.48 16.91 -8.00
CA PRO A 67 3.37 16.08 -7.52
C PRO A 67 3.86 14.69 -7.09
N ALA A 68 3.21 14.14 -6.06
CA ALA A 68 3.43 12.78 -5.61
C ALA A 68 2.12 12.05 -5.32
N VAL A 69 2.09 10.75 -5.64
CA VAL A 69 1.01 9.82 -5.29
C VAL A 69 1.61 8.69 -4.44
N LEU A 70 1.01 8.45 -3.28
CA LEU A 70 1.50 7.51 -2.29
C LEU A 70 0.41 6.51 -1.92
N GLY A 71 0.77 5.23 -1.88
CA GLY A 71 -0.12 4.14 -1.45
C GLY A 71 -0.64 4.37 -0.02
N GLY A 72 -1.95 4.25 0.12
CA GLY A 72 -2.65 4.49 1.38
C GLY A 72 -2.71 3.27 2.29
N CYS A 73 -2.48 2.08 1.74
CA CYS A 73 -2.53 0.81 2.44
C CYS A 73 -1.25 0.00 2.29
N SER A 74 -1.15 -1.04 3.12
CA SER A 74 -0.13 -2.07 3.04
C SER A 74 -0.22 -2.83 1.73
N ARG A 75 0.93 -3.18 1.14
CA ARG A 75 1.00 -4.11 0.00
C ARG A 75 0.38 -5.49 0.29
N LEU A 76 0.15 -5.82 1.56
CA LEU A 76 -0.51 -7.06 1.97
C LEU A 76 -2.04 -6.99 1.81
N VAL A 77 -2.63 -5.81 1.65
CA VAL A 77 -4.04 -5.64 1.28
C VAL A 77 -4.18 -6.01 -0.21
N ILE A 78 -3.47 -5.28 -1.04
CA ILE A 78 -3.27 -5.52 -2.47
C ILE A 78 -2.00 -4.77 -2.87
N ASP A 79 -1.15 -5.35 -3.71
CA ASP A 79 0.11 -4.74 -4.13
C ASP A 79 -0.10 -3.91 -5.40
N PRO A 80 -0.07 -2.56 -5.34
CA PRO A 80 -0.31 -1.72 -6.53
C PRO A 80 0.85 -1.75 -7.54
N ASN A 81 1.97 -2.40 -7.20
CA ASN A 81 3.12 -2.62 -8.08
C ASN A 81 3.13 -4.07 -8.63
N ARG A 82 1.94 -4.65 -8.83
CA ARG A 82 1.72 -5.97 -9.45
C ARG A 82 0.61 -5.89 -10.49
N GLY A 83 0.75 -6.66 -11.57
CA GLY A 83 -0.32 -6.80 -12.55
C GLY A 83 -1.51 -7.56 -11.97
N GLU A 84 -2.70 -7.37 -12.56
CA GLU A 84 -3.95 -7.98 -12.09
C GLU A 84 -3.91 -9.51 -12.08
N ASP A 85 -3.17 -10.11 -13.02
CA ASP A 85 -2.99 -11.56 -13.14
C ASP A 85 -1.80 -12.11 -12.32
N ASP A 86 -1.09 -11.24 -11.57
CA ASP A 86 0.07 -11.66 -10.80
C ASP A 86 -0.36 -12.47 -9.56
N PRO A 87 0.17 -13.69 -9.35
CA PRO A 87 -0.21 -14.53 -8.20
C PRO A 87 0.19 -13.93 -6.85
N THR A 88 1.02 -12.88 -6.85
CA THR A 88 1.50 -12.16 -5.67
C THR A 88 0.73 -10.87 -5.39
N LEU A 89 -0.26 -10.50 -6.22
CA LEU A 89 -1.11 -9.32 -6.06
C LEU A 89 -1.76 -9.24 -4.67
N VAL A 90 -2.23 -10.38 -4.15
CA VAL A 90 -2.68 -10.53 -2.76
C VAL A 90 -1.86 -11.61 -2.08
N MET A 91 -0.76 -11.19 -1.44
CA MET A 91 0.24 -12.11 -0.91
C MET A 91 -0.29 -12.97 0.25
N ARG A 92 -0.04 -14.28 0.21
CA ARG A 92 -0.43 -15.22 1.29
C ARG A 92 0.70 -15.55 2.26
N ILE A 93 1.95 -15.49 1.80
CA ILE A 93 3.16 -15.76 2.58
C ILE A 93 4.22 -14.77 2.15
N TYR A 94 4.86 -14.08 3.10
CA TYR A 94 5.95 -13.15 2.83
C TYR A 94 7.02 -13.26 3.92
N ASP A 95 8.27 -13.53 3.53
CA ASP A 95 9.43 -13.59 4.44
C ASP A 95 9.17 -14.43 5.71
N GLY A 96 8.60 -15.62 5.52
CA GLY A 96 8.29 -16.55 6.62
C GLY A 96 7.00 -16.27 7.39
N SER A 97 6.38 -15.11 7.22
CA SER A 97 5.06 -14.81 7.80
C SER A 97 3.94 -15.31 6.88
N VAL A 98 3.02 -16.09 7.44
CA VAL A 98 1.72 -16.36 6.81
C VAL A 98 0.83 -15.15 7.05
N ILE A 99 0.06 -14.72 6.04
CA ILE A 99 -0.94 -13.65 6.17
C ILE A 99 -2.32 -14.31 6.31
N PRO A 100 -2.87 -14.48 7.54
CA PRO A 100 -4.06 -15.29 7.75
C PRO A 100 -5.29 -14.76 7.00
N GLY A 101 -5.45 -13.43 6.96
CA GLY A 101 -6.54 -12.74 6.25
C GLY A 101 -6.50 -12.91 4.73
N ASN A 102 -5.38 -13.36 4.17
CA ASN A 102 -5.24 -13.60 2.73
C ASN A 102 -5.35 -15.09 2.34
N ARG A 103 -5.38 -16.00 3.32
CA ARG A 103 -5.34 -17.46 3.07
C ARG A 103 -6.48 -17.94 2.17
N ALA A 104 -7.69 -17.42 2.38
CA ALA A 104 -8.91 -17.82 1.68
C ALA A 104 -9.39 -16.79 0.66
N VAL A 105 -8.55 -15.81 0.29
CA VAL A 105 -8.89 -14.82 -0.73
C VAL A 105 -9.07 -15.53 -2.07
N ASP A 106 -10.28 -15.42 -2.60
CA ASP A 106 -10.70 -15.92 -3.91
C ASP A 106 -10.72 -14.79 -4.95
N ALA A 107 -11.11 -15.12 -6.19
CA ALA A 107 -11.15 -14.14 -7.28
C ALA A 107 -12.16 -13.00 -7.03
N ALA A 108 -13.26 -13.26 -6.31
CA ALA A 108 -14.26 -12.24 -6.03
C ALA A 108 -13.72 -11.21 -5.03
N GLU A 109 -12.99 -11.66 -4.02
CA GLU A 109 -12.31 -10.78 -3.07
C GLU A 109 -11.15 -10.03 -3.71
N VAL A 110 -10.36 -10.65 -4.60
CA VAL A 110 -9.32 -9.92 -5.38
C VAL A 110 -9.97 -8.81 -6.21
N ALA A 111 -11.04 -9.11 -6.95
CA ALA A 111 -11.75 -8.10 -7.75
C ALA A 111 -12.30 -6.96 -6.88
N ARG A 112 -12.87 -7.26 -5.71
CA ARG A 112 -13.31 -6.23 -4.75
C ARG A 112 -12.15 -5.33 -4.31
N ARG A 113 -10.96 -5.89 -4.05
CA ARG A 113 -9.79 -5.11 -3.65
C ARG A 113 -9.25 -4.25 -4.79
N LEU A 114 -9.24 -4.77 -6.02
CA LEU A 114 -8.88 -4.01 -7.23
C LEU A 114 -9.78 -2.79 -7.45
N ASP A 115 -11.10 -2.96 -7.24
CA ASP A 115 -12.05 -1.85 -7.40
C ASP A 115 -11.94 -0.80 -6.28
N ALA A 116 -11.52 -1.22 -5.08
CA ALA A 116 -11.60 -0.41 -3.87
C ALA A 116 -10.30 0.33 -3.50
N TYR A 117 -9.12 -0.21 -3.86
CA TYR A 117 -7.82 0.26 -3.38
C TYR A 117 -6.81 0.44 -4.51
#